data_AF-A0A1C5S840-F1
#
_entry.id   AF-A0A1C5S840-F1
#
_cell.length_a   1.000
_cell.length_b   1.000
_cell.length_c   1.000
_cell.angle_alpha   90.00
_cell.angle_beta   90.00
_cell.angle_gamma   90.00
#
_symmetry.space_group_name_H-M   'P 1'
#
loop_
_entity.id
_entity.type
_entity.pdbx_description
1 polymer ?
#
loop_
_entity_poly.entity_id
_entity_poly.type
_entity_poly.pdbx_seq_one_letter_code
_entity_poly.pdbx_strand_id
1 'polypeptide(L)'
;MNTKNKESNYQIDFHMHSTCSDGADDVATIISLALKQENLRTICVTDHNYFALTRKLMFGTNDRCLEVLPGCEFSTSYMSAAGKWNEIHVIGIFPKGVNPSEFEDLFEPIAKGKKKYVEAIVNKLQQQFGIDITLEEVLATKKQSTGYVGRFQIAQLLVEKGAASTVDRAMDIYIGNFSPHYISPVPDYIKYPAFETVIKRILSLSGMPVLCHPCSYYGFDDDDVIRLVNDFRKACGGTGAIEVYYQNYTEEQQKFLQGLQEKAGLIPSVASDRHRRDQHFADYGGYSFYKKMLQALEQTEK
;
A
#
# COMPACT_ATOMS: atom_id res chain seq x y z
N MET A 1 -20.87 17.29 -25.56
CA MET A 1 -20.31 17.61 -24.23
C MET A 1 -18.82 17.86 -24.38
N ASN A 2 -18.30 18.95 -23.83
CA ASN A 2 -16.90 19.35 -23.97
C ASN A 2 -15.98 18.30 -23.32
N THR A 3 -15.00 17.75 -24.04
CA THR A 3 -14.13 16.65 -23.55
C THR A 3 -13.43 16.98 -22.24
N LYS A 4 -13.10 18.25 -22.01
CA LYS A 4 -12.53 18.77 -20.75
C LYS A 4 -13.42 18.58 -19.51
N ASN A 5 -14.75 18.64 -19.63
CA ASN A 5 -15.68 18.42 -18.51
C ASN A 5 -15.91 16.93 -18.20
N LYS A 6 -15.48 16.04 -19.09
CA LYS A 6 -15.63 14.58 -18.91
C LYS A 6 -14.41 13.99 -18.20
N GLU A 7 -13.21 14.49 -18.52
CA GLU A 7 -11.97 14.10 -17.84
C GLU A 7 -11.92 14.51 -16.36
N SER A 8 -12.62 15.56 -15.95
CA SER A 8 -12.69 15.97 -14.53
C SER A 8 -13.39 14.94 -13.64
N ASN A 9 -14.23 14.09 -14.22
CA ASN A 9 -14.94 13.02 -13.51
C ASN A 9 -14.22 11.68 -13.58
N TYR A 10 -13.10 11.56 -14.30
CA TYR A 10 -12.36 10.31 -14.38
C TYR A 10 -11.63 10.02 -13.07
N GLN A 11 -11.80 8.80 -12.61
CA GLN A 11 -11.33 8.28 -11.33
C GLN A 11 -10.08 7.43 -11.55
N ILE A 12 -9.25 7.39 -10.51
CA ILE A 12 -8.10 6.52 -10.42
C ILE A 12 -8.10 5.81 -9.06
N ASP A 13 -7.45 4.66 -8.98
CA ASP A 13 -7.22 3.99 -7.71
C ASP A 13 -5.84 3.32 -7.74
N PHE A 14 -4.89 3.90 -7.00
CA PHE A 14 -3.47 3.53 -7.08
C PHE A 14 -2.96 2.72 -5.89
N HIS A 15 -3.86 2.25 -5.03
CA HIS A 15 -3.51 1.39 -3.91
C HIS A 15 -4.56 0.30 -3.75
N MET A 16 -4.20 -0.93 -4.14
CA MET A 16 -5.02 -2.12 -3.92
C MET A 16 -4.19 -3.39 -3.94
N HIS A 17 -4.70 -4.41 -3.26
CA HIS A 17 -4.03 -5.68 -3.04
C HIS A 17 -4.76 -6.81 -3.73
N SER A 18 -3.99 -7.76 -4.25
CA SER A 18 -4.52 -8.97 -4.86
C SER A 18 -4.20 -10.19 -4.00
N THR A 19 -4.60 -11.38 -4.46
CA THR A 19 -4.21 -12.63 -3.80
C THR A 19 -2.70 -12.90 -3.79
N CYS A 20 -1.88 -12.06 -4.44
CA CYS A 20 -0.43 -12.13 -4.39
C CYS A 20 0.13 -11.69 -3.03
N SER A 21 -0.53 -10.79 -2.30
CA SER A 21 -0.30 -10.55 -0.87
C SER A 21 -1.52 -10.96 -0.02
N ASP A 22 -2.26 -10.00 0.48
CA ASP A 22 -3.38 -10.08 1.44
C ASP A 22 -4.71 -9.62 0.85
N GLY A 23 -4.78 -9.36 -0.45
CA GLY A 23 -6.04 -9.18 -1.15
C GLY A 23 -6.86 -10.47 -1.25
N ALA A 24 -8.18 -10.32 -1.29
CA ALA A 24 -9.14 -11.41 -1.42
C ALA A 24 -9.52 -11.76 -2.88
N ASP A 25 -9.24 -10.84 -3.80
CA ASP A 25 -9.50 -10.97 -5.24
C ASP A 25 -8.18 -11.15 -6.01
N ASP A 26 -8.18 -12.00 -7.04
CA ASP A 26 -7.02 -12.10 -7.94
C ASP A 26 -6.98 -10.92 -8.92
N VAL A 27 -5.84 -10.71 -9.58
CA VAL A 27 -5.65 -9.59 -10.52
C VAL A 27 -6.72 -9.58 -11.62
N ALA A 28 -7.10 -10.76 -12.14
CA ALA A 28 -8.11 -10.86 -13.19
C ALA A 28 -9.51 -10.42 -12.70
N THR A 29 -9.86 -10.79 -11.47
CA THR A 29 -11.10 -10.40 -10.80
C THR A 29 -11.12 -8.90 -10.52
N ILE A 30 -10.01 -8.34 -10.02
CA ILE A 30 -9.86 -6.89 -9.82
C ILE A 30 -10.11 -6.14 -11.13
N ILE A 31 -9.46 -6.55 -12.22
CA ILE A 31 -9.64 -5.93 -13.54
C ILE A 31 -11.10 -6.05 -14.02
N SER A 32 -11.73 -7.22 -13.86
CA SER A 32 -13.12 -7.44 -14.22
C SER A 32 -14.09 -6.54 -13.46
N LEU A 33 -13.84 -6.32 -12.15
CA LEU A 33 -14.62 -5.41 -11.32
C LEU A 33 -14.38 -3.94 -11.70
N ALA A 34 -13.14 -3.57 -12.00
CA ALA A 34 -12.77 -2.22 -12.43
C ALA A 34 -13.42 -1.85 -13.77
N LEU A 35 -13.50 -2.80 -14.72
CA LEU A 35 -14.16 -2.60 -16.01
C LEU A 35 -15.67 -2.34 -15.92
N LYS A 36 -16.30 -2.69 -14.78
CA LYS A 36 -17.71 -2.39 -14.53
C LYS A 36 -17.92 -0.96 -14.02
N GLN A 37 -16.86 -0.24 -13.64
CA GLN A 37 -16.95 1.13 -13.16
C GLN A 37 -17.03 2.10 -14.33
N GLU A 38 -18.02 2.99 -14.31
CA GLU A 38 -18.26 3.92 -15.44
C GLU A 38 -17.12 4.92 -15.64
N ASN A 39 -16.51 5.40 -14.54
CA ASN A 39 -15.56 6.52 -14.54
C ASN A 39 -14.13 6.15 -14.14
N LEU A 40 -13.88 4.91 -13.69
CA LEU A 40 -12.53 4.44 -13.39
C LEU A 40 -11.73 4.28 -14.68
N ARG A 41 -10.57 4.96 -14.75
CA ARG A 41 -9.73 4.96 -15.96
C ARG A 41 -8.37 4.36 -15.76
N THR A 42 -7.83 4.45 -14.55
CA THR A 42 -6.52 3.87 -14.26
C THR A 42 -6.54 3.24 -12.88
N ILE A 43 -6.05 2.01 -12.79
CA ILE A 43 -5.78 1.34 -11.51
C ILE A 43 -4.31 0.93 -11.42
N CYS A 44 -3.78 0.81 -10.21
CA CYS A 44 -2.46 0.25 -9.95
C CYS A 44 -2.60 -0.91 -8.97
N VAL A 45 -2.12 -2.10 -9.32
CA VAL A 45 -2.07 -3.23 -8.38
C VAL A 45 -0.75 -3.15 -7.61
N THR A 46 -0.83 -3.07 -6.28
CA THR A 46 0.29 -2.69 -5.40
C THR A 46 0.46 -3.67 -4.25
N ASP A 47 0.47 -4.98 -4.55
CA ASP A 47 0.70 -6.02 -3.54
C ASP A 47 1.97 -5.74 -2.70
N HIS A 48 1.91 -6.11 -1.42
CA HIS A 48 3.03 -5.92 -0.49
C HIS A 48 4.29 -6.68 -0.91
N ASN A 49 5.36 -5.94 -1.23
CA ASN A 49 6.69 -6.45 -1.59
C ASN A 49 6.66 -7.50 -2.73
N TYR A 50 5.69 -7.39 -3.64
CA TYR A 50 5.53 -8.30 -4.76
C TYR A 50 4.92 -7.59 -5.97
N PHE A 51 5.48 -7.83 -7.14
CA PHE A 51 4.94 -7.30 -8.40
C PHE A 51 3.99 -8.31 -9.04
N ALA A 52 2.68 -8.12 -8.86
CA ALA A 52 1.68 -8.95 -9.54
C ALA A 52 1.58 -8.69 -11.05
N LEU A 53 2.06 -7.52 -11.48
CA LEU A 53 2.20 -7.13 -12.89
C LEU A 53 3.58 -6.52 -13.10
N THR A 54 4.18 -6.78 -14.27
CA THR A 54 5.48 -6.20 -14.68
C THR A 54 5.35 -5.22 -15.83
N ARG A 55 4.21 -5.24 -16.52
CA ARG A 55 3.89 -4.33 -17.63
C ARG A 55 2.47 -3.84 -17.49
N LYS A 56 2.25 -2.66 -18.05
CA LYS A 56 0.94 -2.05 -18.18
C LYS A 56 0.01 -2.87 -19.07
N LEU A 57 -1.25 -2.95 -18.69
CA LEU A 57 -2.33 -3.54 -19.50
C LEU A 57 -3.35 -2.46 -19.89
N MET A 58 -3.91 -2.58 -21.09
CA MET A 58 -4.95 -1.68 -21.58
C MET A 58 -6.17 -2.52 -21.98
N PHE A 59 -7.34 -2.12 -21.49
CA PHE A 59 -8.62 -2.77 -21.81
C PHE A 59 -9.60 -1.75 -22.37
N GLY A 60 -10.39 -2.14 -23.37
CA GLY A 60 -11.35 -1.25 -24.04
C GLY A 60 -10.71 -0.26 -25.02
N THR A 61 -11.52 0.63 -25.59
CA THR A 61 -11.12 1.64 -26.59
C THR A 61 -11.80 2.98 -26.31
N ASN A 62 -11.18 4.10 -26.72
CA ASN A 62 -11.72 5.46 -26.59
C ASN A 62 -12.04 5.83 -25.12
N ASP A 63 -13.17 6.51 -24.88
CA ASP A 63 -13.63 7.03 -23.57
C ASP A 63 -13.91 5.96 -22.50
N ARG A 64 -13.81 4.67 -22.83
CA ARG A 64 -14.03 3.53 -21.91
C ARG A 64 -12.77 2.66 -21.76
N CYS A 65 -11.60 3.27 -21.92
CA CYS A 65 -10.34 2.56 -21.72
C CYS A 65 -9.99 2.49 -20.23
N LEU A 66 -9.65 1.28 -19.77
CA LEU A 66 -9.06 1.05 -18.46
C LEU A 66 -7.58 0.72 -18.64
N GLU A 67 -6.74 1.51 -18.00
CA GLU A 67 -5.31 1.28 -17.88
C GLU A 67 -5.00 0.62 -16.53
N VAL A 68 -4.22 -0.45 -16.55
CA VAL A 68 -3.83 -1.20 -15.34
C VAL A 68 -2.31 -1.13 -15.24
N LEU A 69 -1.82 -0.44 -14.23
CA LEU A 69 -0.42 -0.16 -14.02
C LEU A 69 0.23 -1.23 -13.13
N PRO A 70 1.49 -1.61 -13.41
CA PRO A 70 2.27 -2.38 -12.48
C PRO A 70 2.74 -1.47 -11.33
N GLY A 71 2.57 -1.97 -10.11
CA GLY A 71 3.08 -1.33 -8.91
C GLY A 71 3.43 -2.34 -7.83
N CYS A 72 3.96 -1.83 -6.73
CA CYS A 72 4.30 -2.58 -5.54
C CYS A 72 4.21 -1.64 -4.35
N GLU A 73 3.62 -2.10 -3.26
CA GLU A 73 3.73 -1.42 -1.98
C GLU A 73 4.93 -1.98 -1.21
N PHE A 74 5.95 -1.17 -1.04
CA PHE A 74 7.17 -1.55 -0.37
C PHE A 74 7.04 -1.32 1.13
N SER A 75 7.31 -2.36 1.91
CA SER A 75 7.49 -2.23 3.35
C SER A 75 8.89 -1.69 3.65
N THR A 76 8.97 -0.59 4.38
CA THR A 76 10.23 0.12 4.64
C THR A 76 10.41 0.42 6.12
N SER A 77 11.65 0.69 6.53
CA SER A 77 11.97 1.16 7.89
C SER A 77 12.21 2.67 7.91
N TYR A 78 11.59 3.36 8.87
CA TYR A 78 11.74 4.80 9.12
C TYR A 78 12.04 5.08 10.59
N MET A 79 12.96 5.99 10.85
CA MET A 79 13.29 6.45 12.21
C MET A 79 12.51 7.74 12.53
N SER A 80 11.59 7.69 13.50
CA SER A 80 10.85 8.88 13.96
C SER A 80 11.75 9.86 14.72
N ALA A 81 11.23 11.06 15.01
CA ALA A 81 12.00 12.10 15.71
C ALA A 81 12.39 11.65 17.13
N ALA A 82 11.54 10.82 17.74
CA ALA A 82 11.76 10.18 19.03
C ALA A 82 12.82 9.05 19.00
N GLY A 83 13.47 8.78 17.86
CA GLY A 83 14.48 7.73 17.75
C GLY A 83 13.89 6.30 17.76
N LYS A 84 12.61 6.16 17.39
CA LYS A 84 11.94 4.86 17.28
C LYS A 84 11.91 4.41 15.82
N TRP A 85 12.22 3.14 15.58
CA TRP A 85 12.02 2.50 14.28
C TRP A 85 10.54 2.18 14.06
N ASN A 86 10.03 2.52 12.89
CA ASN A 86 8.66 2.28 12.47
C ASN A 86 8.66 1.64 11.08
N GLU A 87 7.69 0.75 10.86
CA GLU A 87 7.36 0.29 9.51
C GLU A 87 6.50 1.37 8.85
N ILE A 88 6.96 1.86 7.70
CA ILE A 88 6.16 2.72 6.83
C ILE A 88 6.15 2.15 5.42
N HIS A 89 5.14 2.48 4.64
CA HIS A 89 4.92 1.97 3.31
C HIS A 89 5.10 3.05 2.24
N VAL A 90 5.71 2.65 1.13
CA VAL A 90 5.91 3.49 -0.06
C VAL A 90 5.48 2.68 -1.27
N ILE A 91 4.55 3.20 -2.07
CA ILE A 91 4.19 2.60 -3.34
C ILE A 91 5.15 3.05 -4.42
N GLY A 92 5.56 2.14 -5.29
CA GLY A 92 6.13 2.47 -6.60
C GLY A 92 5.14 2.17 -7.71
N ILE A 93 4.81 3.16 -8.53
CA ILE A 93 3.99 2.99 -9.74
C ILE A 93 4.91 3.03 -10.96
N PHE A 94 4.82 2.06 -11.89
CA PHE A 94 5.75 1.93 -13.02
C PHE A 94 5.03 1.98 -14.38
N PRO A 95 4.64 3.16 -14.88
CA PRO A 95 3.88 3.28 -16.14
C PRO A 95 4.59 2.73 -17.38
N LYS A 96 5.93 2.66 -17.35
CA LYS A 96 6.77 2.12 -18.42
C LYS A 96 7.12 0.63 -18.25
N GLY A 97 6.61 -0.01 -17.19
CA GLY A 97 6.96 -1.38 -16.81
C GLY A 97 8.11 -1.43 -15.82
N VAL A 98 8.30 -2.61 -15.23
CA VAL A 98 9.28 -2.87 -14.17
C VAL A 98 9.84 -4.28 -14.30
N ASN A 99 11.12 -4.44 -13.98
CA ASN A 99 11.75 -5.74 -13.83
C ASN A 99 11.87 -6.07 -12.33
N PRO A 100 11.15 -7.09 -11.81
CA PRO A 100 11.19 -7.43 -10.38
C PRO A 100 12.59 -7.77 -9.85
N SER A 101 13.51 -8.26 -10.69
CA SER A 101 14.88 -8.58 -10.26
C SER A 101 15.65 -7.36 -9.75
N GLU A 102 15.24 -6.15 -10.14
CA GLU A 102 15.81 -4.89 -9.68
C GLU A 102 15.46 -4.55 -8.21
N PHE A 103 14.64 -5.38 -7.55
CA PHE A 103 14.23 -5.19 -6.15
C PHE A 103 14.48 -6.42 -5.27
N GLU A 104 15.06 -7.50 -5.80
CA GLU A 104 15.29 -8.76 -5.06
C GLU A 104 16.12 -8.53 -3.79
N ASP A 105 17.12 -7.66 -3.85
CA ASP A 105 17.97 -7.29 -2.70
C ASP A 105 17.19 -6.63 -1.56
N LEU A 106 16.09 -5.96 -1.87
CA LEU A 106 15.21 -5.33 -0.89
C LEU A 106 14.22 -6.33 -0.28
N PHE A 107 13.79 -7.34 -1.04
CA PHE A 107 12.77 -8.30 -0.62
C PHE A 107 13.33 -9.53 0.11
N GLU A 108 14.52 -10.00 -0.26
CA GLU A 108 15.13 -11.20 0.33
C GLU A 108 15.23 -11.15 1.88
N PRO A 109 15.66 -10.03 2.50
CA PRO A 109 15.75 -9.94 3.96
C PRO A 109 14.39 -9.99 4.67
N ILE A 110 13.33 -9.52 4.00
CA ILE A 110 11.97 -9.49 4.54
C ILE A 110 11.44 -10.91 4.75
N ALA A 111 11.60 -11.75 3.73
CA ALA A 111 11.15 -13.13 3.75
C ALA A 111 11.76 -13.94 4.91
N LYS A 112 13.04 -13.67 5.24
CA LYS A 112 13.77 -14.33 6.34
C LYS A 112 13.20 -13.99 7.73
N GLY A 113 12.76 -12.74 7.92
CA GLY A 113 12.22 -12.26 9.20
C GLY A 113 10.75 -12.63 9.44
N LYS A 114 9.98 -12.85 8.38
CA LYS A 114 8.52 -13.01 8.45
C LYS A 114 8.09 -14.18 9.35
N LYS A 115 8.80 -15.32 9.33
CA LYS A 115 8.47 -16.47 10.21
C LYS A 115 8.56 -16.10 11.69
N LYS A 116 9.64 -15.42 12.10
CA LYS A 116 9.83 -14.99 13.51
C LYS A 116 8.76 -13.99 13.94
N TYR A 117 8.39 -13.08 13.05
CA TYR A 117 7.33 -12.11 13.30
C TYR A 117 5.98 -12.79 13.53
N VAL A 118 5.60 -13.72 12.65
CA VAL A 118 4.36 -14.50 12.77
C VAL A 118 4.35 -15.33 14.06
N GLU A 119 5.47 -15.99 14.38
CA GLU A 119 5.62 -16.75 15.62
C GLU A 119 5.42 -15.88 16.87
N ALA A 120 5.96 -14.65 16.89
CA ALA A 120 5.75 -13.73 18.00
C ALA A 120 4.28 -13.32 18.18
N ILE A 121 3.56 -13.11 17.07
CA ILE A 121 2.11 -12.83 17.12
C ILE A 121 1.34 -14.03 17.65
N VAL A 122 1.61 -15.23 17.13
CA VAL A 122 0.95 -16.47 17.59
C VAL A 122 1.19 -16.70 19.08
N ASN A 123 2.43 -16.56 19.56
CA ASN A 123 2.76 -16.70 20.97
C ASN A 123 1.99 -15.69 21.83
N LYS A 124 1.87 -14.43 21.39
CA LYS A 124 1.08 -13.41 22.10
C LYS A 124 -0.41 -13.77 22.14
N LEU A 125 -0.96 -14.25 21.03
CA LEU A 125 -2.35 -14.69 20.94
C LEU A 125 -2.65 -15.83 21.92
N GLN A 126 -1.78 -16.83 21.98
CA GLN A 126 -1.89 -17.95 22.91
C GLN A 126 -1.77 -17.48 24.37
N GLN A 127 -0.73 -16.71 24.70
CA GLN A 127 -0.41 -16.35 26.09
C GLN A 127 -1.36 -15.32 26.69
N GLN A 128 -1.80 -14.33 25.92
CA GLN A 128 -2.63 -13.23 26.44
C GLN A 128 -4.13 -13.50 26.31
N PHE A 129 -4.54 -14.34 25.35
CA PHE A 129 -5.96 -14.53 25.04
C PHE A 129 -6.40 -16.00 25.07
N GLY A 130 -5.48 -16.94 25.25
CA GLY A 130 -5.81 -18.37 25.27
C GLY A 130 -6.36 -18.89 23.94
N ILE A 131 -6.03 -18.23 22.81
CA ILE A 131 -6.52 -18.63 21.50
C ILE A 131 -5.72 -19.85 21.02
N ASP A 132 -6.43 -20.92 20.70
CA ASP A 132 -5.86 -22.16 20.15
C ASP A 132 -5.50 -21.99 18.66
N ILE A 133 -4.37 -21.32 18.40
CA ILE A 133 -3.79 -21.11 17.08
C ILE A 133 -2.32 -21.51 17.10
N THR A 134 -1.84 -22.21 16.06
CA THR A 134 -0.44 -22.64 15.97
C THR A 134 0.32 -21.93 14.84
N LEU A 135 1.66 -21.92 14.93
CA LEU A 135 2.50 -21.39 13.86
C LEU A 135 2.32 -22.21 12.58
N GLU A 136 2.18 -23.52 12.71
CA GLU A 136 1.97 -24.45 11.60
C GLU A 136 0.68 -24.15 10.84
N GLU A 137 -0.41 -23.88 11.56
CA GLU A 137 -1.69 -23.47 10.95
C GLU A 137 -1.53 -22.18 10.15
N VAL A 138 -0.87 -21.16 10.72
CA VAL A 138 -0.64 -19.89 10.01
C VAL A 138 0.25 -20.11 8.79
N LEU A 139 1.33 -20.89 8.90
CA LEU A 139 2.21 -21.16 7.76
C LEU A 139 1.52 -21.99 6.66
N ALA A 140 0.51 -22.79 6.99
CA ALA A 140 -0.28 -23.52 6.00
C ALA A 140 -1.18 -22.60 5.15
N THR A 141 -1.49 -21.39 5.62
CA THR A 141 -2.24 -20.37 4.85
C THR A 141 -1.38 -19.61 3.84
N LYS A 142 -0.05 -19.85 3.85
CA LYS A 142 0.91 -19.16 2.99
C LYS A 142 0.47 -19.26 1.52
N LYS A 143 0.42 -18.12 0.83
CA LYS A 143 0.10 -18.10 -0.60
C LYS A 143 1.16 -18.87 -1.37
N GLN A 144 0.80 -19.97 -2.02
CA GLN A 144 1.78 -20.85 -2.67
C GLN A 144 2.57 -20.15 -3.79
N SER A 145 1.92 -19.23 -4.52
CA SER A 145 2.50 -18.50 -5.65
C SER A 145 3.54 -17.45 -5.24
N THR A 146 3.37 -16.80 -4.09
CA THR A 146 4.19 -15.64 -3.68
C THR A 146 4.93 -15.86 -2.37
N GLY A 147 4.50 -16.85 -1.60
CA GLY A 147 4.99 -17.13 -0.27
C GLY A 147 4.53 -16.12 0.80
N TYR A 148 3.55 -15.27 0.50
CA TYR A 148 3.06 -14.28 1.46
C TYR A 148 2.36 -14.95 2.67
N VAL A 149 2.71 -14.47 3.86
CA VAL A 149 2.06 -14.79 5.14
C VAL A 149 2.20 -13.59 6.09
N GLY A 150 1.10 -13.13 6.65
CA GLY A 150 1.09 -11.92 7.48
C GLY A 150 -0.13 -11.85 8.39
N ARG A 151 -0.35 -10.67 8.96
CA ARG A 151 -1.43 -10.42 9.92
C ARG A 151 -2.80 -10.69 9.32
N PHE A 152 -2.98 -10.46 8.03
CA PHE A 152 -4.26 -10.75 7.37
C PHE A 152 -4.63 -12.23 7.42
N GLN A 153 -3.70 -13.14 7.12
CA GLN A 153 -3.97 -14.57 7.24
C GLN A 153 -4.22 -15.01 8.69
N ILE A 154 -3.52 -14.39 9.65
CA ILE A 154 -3.79 -14.62 11.08
C ILE A 154 -5.21 -14.15 11.42
N ALA A 155 -5.62 -12.96 10.98
CA ALA A 155 -6.98 -12.45 11.19
C ALA A 155 -8.06 -13.36 10.59
N GLN A 156 -7.82 -13.93 9.40
CA GLN A 156 -8.73 -14.92 8.80
C GLN A 156 -8.86 -16.17 9.68
N LEU A 157 -7.74 -16.73 10.15
CA LEU A 157 -7.76 -17.88 11.07
C LEU A 157 -8.46 -17.57 12.40
N LEU A 158 -8.30 -16.35 12.92
CA LEU A 158 -9.01 -15.90 14.12
C LEU A 158 -10.54 -15.90 13.91
N VAL A 159 -11.01 -15.53 12.73
CA VAL A 159 -12.44 -15.62 12.38
C VAL A 159 -12.89 -17.08 12.25
N GLU A 160 -12.12 -17.91 11.55
CA GLU A 160 -12.42 -19.34 11.38
C GLU A 160 -12.50 -20.09 12.71
N LYS A 161 -11.66 -19.71 13.68
CA LYS A 161 -11.64 -20.26 15.04
C LYS A 161 -12.70 -19.62 15.97
N GLY A 162 -13.50 -18.68 15.48
CA GLY A 162 -14.55 -18.01 16.24
C GLY A 162 -14.04 -16.99 17.28
N ALA A 163 -12.76 -16.61 17.22
CA ALA A 163 -12.18 -15.60 18.10
C ALA A 163 -12.58 -14.16 17.71
N ALA A 164 -13.01 -13.95 16.46
CA ALA A 164 -13.56 -12.68 15.98
C ALA A 164 -14.70 -12.91 14.97
N SER A 165 -15.61 -11.95 14.86
CA SER A 165 -16.73 -12.04 13.90
C SER A 165 -16.37 -11.66 12.47
N THR A 166 -15.33 -10.85 12.29
CA THR A 166 -14.83 -10.38 10.99
C THR A 166 -13.32 -10.18 11.04
N VAL A 167 -12.68 -10.12 9.87
CA VAL A 167 -11.24 -9.85 9.74
C VAL A 167 -10.88 -8.49 10.36
N ASP A 168 -11.68 -7.45 10.09
CA ASP A 168 -11.47 -6.11 10.64
C ASP A 168 -11.54 -6.14 12.17
N ARG A 169 -12.53 -6.84 12.74
CA ARG A 169 -12.60 -7.03 14.20
C ARG A 169 -11.39 -7.78 14.77
N ALA A 170 -10.88 -8.79 14.07
CA ALA A 170 -9.66 -9.48 14.48
C ALA A 170 -8.45 -8.54 14.45
N MET A 171 -8.32 -7.70 13.43
CA MET A 171 -7.30 -6.66 13.36
C MET A 171 -7.43 -5.67 14.51
N ASP A 172 -8.60 -5.06 14.70
CA ASP A 172 -8.82 -4.03 15.73
C ASP A 172 -8.52 -4.54 17.14
N ILE A 173 -8.98 -5.75 17.46
CA ILE A 173 -8.87 -6.29 18.81
C ILE A 173 -7.44 -6.80 19.06
N TYR A 174 -6.85 -7.54 18.12
CA TYR A 174 -5.68 -8.37 18.44
C TYR A 174 -4.36 -7.95 17.79
N ILE A 175 -4.34 -7.59 16.50
CA ILE A 175 -3.08 -7.61 15.72
C ILE A 175 -2.86 -6.43 14.76
N GLY A 176 -3.89 -5.63 14.51
CA GLY A 176 -3.87 -4.47 13.63
C GLY A 176 -3.07 -3.31 14.22
N ASN A 177 -2.74 -2.31 13.39
CA ASN A 177 -1.90 -1.18 13.79
C ASN A 177 -2.46 -0.41 14.99
N PHE A 178 -3.78 -0.30 15.11
CA PHE A 178 -4.45 0.41 16.21
C PHE A 178 -4.83 -0.49 17.39
N SER A 179 -4.55 -1.80 17.30
CA SER A 179 -4.76 -2.70 18.43
C SER A 179 -3.76 -2.36 19.55
N PRO A 180 -4.19 -2.33 20.82
CA PRO A 180 -3.26 -2.21 21.95
C PRO A 180 -2.29 -3.41 22.05
N HIS A 181 -2.56 -4.47 21.30
CA HIS A 181 -1.75 -5.68 21.24
C HIS A 181 -0.87 -5.76 19.99
N TYR A 182 -0.80 -4.70 19.18
CA TYR A 182 0.11 -4.61 18.04
C TYR A 182 1.55 -4.99 18.41
N ILE A 183 2.19 -5.76 17.54
CA ILE A 183 3.63 -6.05 17.59
C ILE A 183 4.24 -5.40 16.35
N SER A 184 5.15 -4.44 16.58
CA SER A 184 5.94 -3.85 15.50
C SER A 184 6.87 -4.91 14.90
N PRO A 185 6.90 -5.09 13.57
CA PRO A 185 7.87 -5.99 12.94
C PRO A 185 9.31 -5.46 13.00
N VAL A 186 9.48 -4.13 13.14
CA VAL A 186 10.79 -3.48 13.24
C VAL A 186 11.10 -3.03 14.66
N PRO A 187 12.39 -3.00 15.06
CA PRO A 187 13.56 -3.52 14.33
C PRO A 187 13.79 -5.03 14.56
N ASP A 188 13.02 -5.66 15.46
CA ASP A 188 13.40 -6.93 16.10
C ASP A 188 13.12 -8.18 15.26
N TYR A 189 12.20 -8.13 14.30
CA TYR A 189 11.75 -9.32 13.57
C TYR A 189 12.08 -9.27 12.09
N ILE A 190 11.73 -8.17 11.41
CA ILE A 190 11.85 -8.03 9.96
C ILE A 190 12.82 -6.91 9.64
N LYS A 191 13.81 -7.21 8.80
CA LYS A 191 14.74 -6.22 8.27
C LYS A 191 14.17 -5.62 6.98
N TYR A 192 13.39 -4.56 7.12
CA TYR A 192 12.96 -3.76 5.96
C TYR A 192 14.10 -2.86 5.44
N PRO A 193 14.12 -2.55 4.14
CA PRO A 193 15.02 -1.53 3.60
C PRO A 193 14.71 -0.14 4.15
N ALA A 194 15.73 0.72 4.25
CA ALA A 194 15.53 2.13 4.61
C ALA A 194 14.65 2.84 3.58
N PHE A 195 13.69 3.64 4.05
CA PHE A 195 12.67 4.22 3.18
C PHE A 195 13.27 5.09 2.05
N GLU A 196 14.36 5.83 2.31
CA GLU A 196 15.04 6.63 1.27
C GLU A 196 15.69 5.78 0.20
N THR A 197 16.15 4.58 0.56
CA THR A 197 16.76 3.63 -0.39
C THR A 197 15.71 3.16 -1.38
N VAL A 198 14.52 2.82 -0.90
CA VAL A 198 13.39 2.40 -1.72
C VAL A 198 12.95 3.53 -2.65
N ILE A 199 12.75 4.74 -2.14
CA ILE A 199 12.33 5.91 -2.94
C ILE A 199 13.31 6.18 -4.09
N LYS A 200 14.61 6.18 -3.79
CA LYS A 200 15.65 6.39 -4.81
C LYS A 200 15.66 5.28 -5.85
N ARG A 201 15.47 4.01 -5.44
CA ARG A 201 15.40 2.88 -6.37
C ARG A 201 14.19 3.00 -7.30
N ILE A 202 13.01 3.32 -6.77
CA ILE A 202 11.79 3.56 -7.55
C ILE A 202 12.06 4.64 -8.63
N LEU A 203 12.61 5.79 -8.24
CA LEU A 203 12.91 6.88 -9.17
C LEU A 203 13.95 6.50 -10.23
N SER A 204 15.01 5.77 -9.85
CA SER A 204 16.05 5.32 -10.78
C SER A 204 15.55 4.36 -11.87
N LEU A 205 14.37 3.77 -11.67
CA LEU A 205 13.72 2.83 -12.58
C LEU A 205 12.48 3.45 -13.24
N SER A 206 12.45 4.78 -13.37
CA SER A 206 11.34 5.56 -13.94
C SER A 206 9.97 5.29 -13.29
N GLY A 207 9.97 4.91 -12.00
CA GLY A 207 8.77 4.75 -11.19
C GLY A 207 8.42 6.01 -10.41
N MET A 208 7.13 6.21 -10.14
CA MET A 208 6.63 7.27 -9.26
C MET A 208 6.52 6.75 -7.83
N PRO A 209 7.29 7.30 -6.86
CA PRO A 209 7.11 6.97 -5.45
C PRO A 209 5.88 7.68 -4.90
N VAL A 210 5.08 6.96 -4.12
CA VAL A 210 3.89 7.46 -3.42
C VAL A 210 3.99 7.15 -1.93
N LEU A 211 3.88 8.16 -1.07
CA LEU A 211 3.82 7.96 0.38
C LEU A 211 2.43 7.45 0.78
N CYS A 212 2.40 6.24 1.36
CA CYS A 212 1.16 5.53 1.70
C CYS A 212 0.63 5.99 3.05
N HIS A 213 -0.68 6.26 3.09
CA HIS A 213 -1.51 6.55 4.25
C HIS A 213 -0.75 7.13 5.47
N PRO A 214 -0.07 8.29 5.35
CA PRO A 214 0.80 8.83 6.40
C PRO A 214 0.13 9.05 7.76
N CYS A 215 -1.19 9.27 7.82
CA CYS A 215 -1.93 9.43 9.07
C CYS A 215 -2.34 8.09 9.73
N SER A 216 -1.95 6.95 9.17
CA SER A 216 -2.38 5.61 9.61
C SER A 216 -1.29 4.80 10.32
N TYR A 217 -0.12 5.39 10.58
CA TYR A 217 0.97 4.73 11.30
C TYR A 217 0.77 4.81 12.82
N TYR A 218 1.01 3.68 13.49
CA TYR A 218 0.81 3.57 14.93
C TYR A 218 1.76 4.49 15.71
N GLY A 219 1.18 5.34 16.56
CA GLY A 219 1.91 6.24 17.44
C GLY A 219 2.49 7.46 16.75
N PHE A 220 2.06 7.77 15.52
CA PHE A 220 2.36 9.03 14.86
C PHE A 220 1.32 10.08 15.26
N ASP A 221 1.79 11.26 15.64
CA ASP A 221 0.98 12.47 15.72
C ASP A 221 1.18 13.36 14.48
N ASP A 222 0.54 14.52 14.46
CA ASP A 222 0.62 15.45 13.32
C ASP A 222 2.05 15.93 13.05
N ASP A 223 2.89 16.09 14.08
CA ASP A 223 4.29 16.53 13.91
C ASP A 223 5.15 15.42 13.30
N ASP A 224 4.93 14.16 13.71
CA ASP A 224 5.55 13.00 13.07
C ASP A 224 5.13 12.89 11.60
N VAL A 225 3.86 13.12 11.28
CA VAL A 225 3.36 13.13 9.89
C VAL A 225 4.00 14.27 9.08
N ILE A 226 4.06 15.48 9.62
CA ILE A 226 4.72 16.63 8.98
C ILE A 226 6.18 16.31 8.67
N ARG A 227 6.90 15.70 9.63
CA ARG A 227 8.30 15.32 9.45
C ARG A 227 8.44 14.24 8.38
N LEU A 228 7.61 13.20 8.43
CA LEU A 228 7.61 12.12 7.44
C LEU A 228 7.40 12.67 6.02
N VAL A 229 6.41 13.55 5.81
CA VAL A 229 6.15 14.17 4.51
C VAL A 229 7.35 15.00 4.04
N ASN A 230 7.98 15.76 4.94
CA ASN A 230 9.17 16.54 4.61
C ASN A 230 10.38 15.66 4.25
N ASP A 231 10.59 14.56 4.97
CA ASP A 231 11.67 13.62 4.71
C ASP A 231 11.42 12.84 3.41
N PHE A 232 10.17 12.46 3.13
CA PHE A 232 9.75 11.90 1.85
C PHE A 232 10.02 12.88 0.69
N ARG A 233 9.62 14.15 0.82
CA ARG A 233 9.90 15.20 -0.18
C ARG A 233 11.40 15.33 -0.46
N LYS A 234 12.24 15.29 0.57
CA LYS A 234 13.70 15.33 0.41
C LYS A 234 14.20 14.08 -0.32
N ALA A 235 13.74 12.90 0.08
CA ALA A 235 14.17 11.62 -0.48
C ALA A 235 13.81 11.48 -1.97
N CYS A 236 12.63 11.99 -2.38
CA CYS A 236 12.18 11.96 -3.77
C CYS A 236 12.61 13.19 -4.59
N GLY A 237 13.38 14.12 -4.01
CA GLY A 237 13.78 15.37 -4.68
C GLY A 237 12.61 16.24 -5.14
N GLY A 238 11.46 16.15 -4.46
CA GLY A 238 10.19 16.79 -4.86
C GLY A 238 9.41 16.06 -5.95
N THR A 239 9.98 15.03 -6.59
CA THR A 239 9.30 14.20 -7.61
C THR A 239 8.65 13.01 -6.92
N GLY A 240 7.54 13.25 -6.24
CA GLY A 240 6.80 12.21 -5.53
C GLY A 240 5.34 12.57 -5.33
N ALA A 241 4.58 11.56 -4.96
CA ALA A 241 3.18 11.70 -4.62
C ALA A 241 2.88 11.26 -3.19
N ILE A 242 1.70 11.61 -2.70
CA ILE A 242 1.23 11.30 -1.35
C ILE A 242 -0.24 10.97 -1.39
N GLU A 243 -0.66 9.93 -0.67
CA GLU A 243 -2.07 9.59 -0.52
C GLU A 243 -2.78 10.66 0.32
N VAL A 244 -3.55 11.48 -0.38
CA VAL A 244 -4.39 12.53 0.21
C VAL A 244 -5.84 12.05 0.27
N TYR A 245 -6.27 11.31 -0.76
CA TYR A 245 -7.61 10.77 -0.87
C TYR A 245 -7.57 9.27 -0.61
N TYR A 246 -7.72 8.90 0.65
CA TYR A 246 -7.76 7.51 1.10
C TYR A 246 -9.11 7.27 1.80
N GLN A 247 -9.77 6.16 1.44
CA GLN A 247 -11.13 5.83 1.91
C GLN A 247 -11.28 5.85 3.44
N ASN A 248 -10.22 5.51 4.19
CA ASN A 248 -10.27 5.46 5.65
C ASN A 248 -9.89 6.78 6.34
N TYR A 249 -9.60 7.84 5.59
CA TYR A 249 -9.33 9.15 6.18
C TYR A 249 -10.60 9.92 6.54
N THR A 250 -10.56 10.55 7.71
CA THR A 250 -11.52 11.58 8.07
C THR A 250 -11.34 12.82 7.19
N GLU A 251 -12.39 13.65 7.06
CA GLU A 251 -12.28 14.92 6.33
C GLU A 251 -11.17 15.83 6.88
N GLU A 252 -10.91 15.77 8.18
CA GLU A 252 -9.85 16.53 8.84
C GLU A 252 -8.47 16.04 8.42
N GLN A 253 -8.24 14.73 8.42
CA GLN A 253 -7.00 14.13 7.92
C GLN A 253 -6.76 14.47 6.45
N GLN A 254 -7.81 14.40 5.62
CA GLN A 254 -7.71 14.77 4.20
C GLN A 254 -7.33 16.26 4.04
N LYS A 255 -7.99 17.17 4.75
CA LYS A 255 -7.66 18.62 4.70
C LYS A 255 -6.25 18.91 5.20
N PHE A 256 -5.83 18.25 6.28
CA PHE A 256 -4.47 18.34 6.79
C PHE A 256 -3.44 17.91 5.74
N LEU A 257 -3.64 16.74 5.13
CA LEU A 257 -2.75 16.21 4.12
C LEU A 257 -2.76 17.02 2.82
N GLN A 258 -3.89 17.58 2.40
CA GLN A 258 -3.95 18.56 1.31
C GLN A 258 -3.03 19.75 1.60
N GLY A 259 -3.14 20.34 2.79
CA GLY A 259 -2.28 21.47 3.19
C GLY A 259 -0.80 21.11 3.22
N LEU A 260 -0.43 19.91 3.68
CA LEU A 260 0.97 19.45 3.67
C LEU A 260 1.50 19.17 2.27
N GLN A 261 0.70 18.47 1.46
CA GLN A 261 1.00 18.15 0.07
C GLN A 261 1.26 19.42 -0.74
N GLU A 262 0.42 20.44 -0.59
CA GLU A 262 0.57 21.72 -1.29
C GLU A 262 1.85 22.44 -0.87
N LYS A 263 2.11 22.53 0.44
CA LYS A 263 3.34 23.14 0.98
C LYS A 263 4.61 22.40 0.54
N ALA A 264 4.54 21.09 0.44
CA ALA A 264 5.66 20.25 0.00
C ALA A 264 5.83 20.20 -1.52
N GLY A 265 4.86 20.70 -2.29
CA GLY A 265 4.87 20.62 -3.75
C GLY A 265 4.71 19.19 -4.30
N LEU A 266 4.16 18.27 -3.50
CA LEU A 266 3.94 16.88 -3.89
C LEU A 266 2.63 16.73 -4.67
N ILE A 267 2.53 15.63 -5.43
CA ILE A 267 1.31 15.32 -6.20
C ILE A 267 0.35 14.50 -5.32
N PRO A 268 -0.94 14.84 -5.22
CA PRO A 268 -1.89 13.99 -4.50
C PRO A 268 -2.12 12.66 -5.23
N SER A 269 -2.31 11.59 -4.46
CA SER A 269 -2.71 10.26 -4.93
C SER A 269 -4.04 9.85 -4.31
N VAL A 270 -4.64 8.82 -4.89
CA VAL A 270 -5.96 8.28 -4.54
C VAL A 270 -5.83 6.78 -4.27
N ALA A 271 -6.41 6.33 -3.16
CA ALA A 271 -6.24 4.99 -2.64
C ALA A 271 -7.57 4.44 -2.10
N SER A 272 -7.96 3.24 -2.51
CA SER A 272 -8.91 2.44 -1.74
C SER A 272 -8.23 1.67 -0.63
N ASP A 273 -6.99 1.22 -0.86
CA ASP A 273 -6.33 0.18 -0.06
C ASP A 273 -7.18 -1.10 0.00
N ARG A 274 -7.69 -1.48 -1.18
CA ARG A 274 -8.64 -2.58 -1.30
C ARG A 274 -7.98 -3.91 -0.96
N HIS A 275 -8.53 -4.56 0.07
CA HIS A 275 -8.17 -5.94 0.45
C HIS A 275 -9.35 -6.91 0.37
N ARG A 276 -10.58 -6.44 0.63
CA ARG A 276 -11.77 -7.30 0.78
C ARG A 276 -12.67 -7.26 -0.44
N ARG A 277 -13.46 -8.31 -0.66
CA ARG A 277 -14.39 -8.43 -1.79
C ARG A 277 -15.50 -7.37 -1.77
N ASP A 278 -15.95 -6.99 -0.59
CA ASP A 278 -17.05 -6.06 -0.34
C ASP A 278 -16.65 -4.59 -0.25
N GLN A 279 -15.35 -4.29 -0.22
CA GLN A 279 -14.85 -2.92 -0.31
C GLN A 279 -15.18 -2.34 -1.71
N HIS A 280 -15.10 -1.03 -1.89
CA HIS A 280 -15.26 -0.41 -3.21
C HIS A 280 -13.91 0.12 -3.70
N PHE A 281 -13.75 0.29 -5.01
CA PHE A 281 -12.66 1.13 -5.53
C PHE A 281 -12.80 2.55 -4.98
N ALA A 282 -11.71 3.29 -4.97
CA ALA A 282 -11.75 4.69 -4.63
C ALA A 282 -12.70 5.43 -5.57
N ASP A 283 -13.60 6.24 -5.01
CA ASP A 283 -14.61 6.99 -5.74
C ASP A 283 -14.26 8.48 -5.90
N TYR A 284 -13.04 8.86 -5.51
CA TYR A 284 -12.47 10.16 -5.78
C TYR A 284 -12.09 10.30 -7.27
N GLY A 285 -12.03 11.54 -7.77
CA GLY A 285 -11.45 11.84 -9.08
C GLY A 285 -9.94 11.54 -9.12
N GLY A 286 -9.17 12.36 -9.84
CA GLY A 286 -7.69 12.30 -9.74
C GLY A 286 -6.98 11.80 -10.99
N TYR A 287 -7.68 11.57 -12.09
CA TYR A 287 -7.03 11.33 -13.39
C TYR A 287 -6.09 12.49 -13.80
N SER A 288 -6.37 13.72 -13.36
CA SER A 288 -5.46 14.85 -13.52
C SER A 288 -4.17 14.72 -12.70
N PHE A 289 -4.20 14.06 -11.54
CA PHE A 289 -3.03 13.80 -10.72
C PHE A 289 -2.12 12.77 -11.39
N TYR A 290 -2.69 11.71 -11.95
CA TYR A 290 -1.95 10.75 -12.74
C TYR A 290 -1.23 11.40 -13.93
N LYS A 291 -1.91 12.30 -14.67
CA LYS A 291 -1.27 13.07 -15.74
C LYS A 291 -0.08 13.91 -15.24
N LYS A 292 -0.18 14.52 -14.05
CA LYS A 292 0.94 15.24 -13.42
C LYS A 292 2.08 14.29 -13.05
N MET A 293 1.79 13.09 -12.54
CA MET A 293 2.80 12.08 -12.23
C MET A 293 3.60 11.69 -13.49
N LEU A 294 2.91 11.43 -14.61
CA LEU A 294 3.55 11.12 -15.89
C LEU A 294 4.46 12.27 -16.36
N GLN A 295 3.98 13.51 -16.30
CA GLN A 295 4.77 14.70 -16.67
C GLN A 295 6.01 14.87 -15.79
N ALA A 296 5.91 14.58 -14.50
CA ALA A 296 7.03 14.67 -13.58
C ALA A 296 8.11 13.61 -13.87
N LEU A 297 7.70 12.37 -14.17
CA LEU A 297 8.63 11.30 -14.57
C LEU A 297 9.37 11.61 -15.88
N GLU A 298 8.71 12.24 -16.86
CA GLU A 298 9.35 12.66 -18.11
C GLU A 298 10.40 13.76 -17.92
N GLN A 299 10.27 14.59 -16.86
CA GLN A 299 11.21 15.66 -16.56
C GLN A 299 12.48 15.15 -15.87
N THR A 300 12.39 14.05 -15.12
CA THR A 300 13.55 13.41 -14.47
C THR A 300 14.45 12.62 -15.41
N GLU A 301 14.00 12.35 -16.64
CA GLU A 301 14.78 11.63 -17.67
C GLU A 301 15.66 12.53 -18.54
N LYS A 302 15.59 13.86 -18.35
CA LYS A 302 16.38 14.87 -19.07
C LYS A 302 17.55 15.39 -18.24
#